data_AF-A0A8C9L925-F1
#
_entry.id   AF-A0A8C9L925-F1
#
_cell.length_a   1.000
_cell.length_b   1.000
_cell.length_c   1.000
_cell.angle_alpha   90.00
_cell.angle_beta   90.00
_cell.angle_gamma   90.00
#
_symmetry.space_group_name_H-M   'P 1'
#
loop_
_entity.id
_entity.type
_entity.pdbx_description
1 polymer ?
#
loop_
_entity_poly.entity_id
_entity_poly.type
_entity_poly.pdbx_seq_one_letter_code
_entity_poly.pdbx_strand_id
1 'polypeptide(L)'
;YREGEAFMYCCYREKDLAEALEEGGCDLETVRNIIQGRQLPADLRAKVWKIALNVVGKGDSLASWDGCLDLPEQNIIHKDCQELIDRLSVPEDEQSVLLLDIESVITFYCKSRNVKYSSCLGWIHLLRPLVHLRLPRSDLYNCFYAIMNKYIPRDCFLKGRPFHLFRLLLQYHEPELCSFLDTKKMTPDSYALNWLGSLFSYYCSTEVTQAIWDGYLQQADPFFIYFLMLIILVNAKDVILAQESEKEEMLKFLETSPANLEVEDIEDLFSLAQYYCSKTPASFRKDNHSLFGSSLLGLKDDDTDLSQALCLAVSVSEILQANQQQGEGVRFFVVDCRPAEQYNAGHLSTAFHLDSDLMLQNPSEFAQSVKSLLEAQKQSIESGSIAGGEHLCFMGSGREEEDMYMNMVLAHFLQKNKEYVSIAKGGFMALQQHLADINVEGPENGYGHWIASTSGSRSSINSSVDVILSCVFNFRLCSASSWRNSLGVQQSMSSHSPTEYK
;
A
#
# COMPACT_ATOMS: atom_id res chain seq x y z
N TYR A 1 -21.09 25.48 32.75
CA TYR A 1 -19.66 25.46 33.12
C TYR A 1 -18.83 24.64 32.13
N ARG A 2 -19.07 23.33 31.91
CA ARG A 2 -18.32 22.54 30.90
C ARG A 2 -18.44 23.02 29.44
N GLU A 3 -19.62 23.48 29.00
CA GLU A 3 -19.79 24.05 27.65
C GLU A 3 -19.10 25.41 27.47
N GLY A 4 -19.04 26.22 28.54
CA GLY A 4 -18.38 27.54 28.52
C GLY A 4 -16.85 27.43 28.48
N GLU A 5 -16.28 26.40 29.11
CA GLU A 5 -14.85 26.08 29.00
C GLU A 5 -14.49 25.56 27.61
N ALA A 6 -15.29 24.65 27.05
CA ALA A 6 -15.07 24.13 25.69
C ALA A 6 -15.12 25.25 24.63
N PHE A 7 -16.07 26.18 24.75
CA PHE A 7 -16.19 27.33 23.86
C PHE A 7 -14.98 28.28 23.98
N MET A 8 -14.54 28.58 25.21
CA MET A 8 -13.35 29.41 25.45
C MET A 8 -12.08 28.77 24.86
N TYR A 9 -11.86 27.47 25.08
CA TYR A 9 -10.71 26.76 24.51
C TYR A 9 -10.73 26.71 22.98
N CYS A 10 -11.91 26.65 22.35
CA CYS A 10 -12.03 26.72 20.89
C CYS A 10 -11.59 28.09 20.36
N CYS A 11 -12.09 29.18 20.95
CA CYS A 11 -11.74 30.54 20.53
C CYS A 11 -10.27 30.90 20.77
N TYR A 12 -9.63 30.39 21.83
CA TYR A 12 -8.18 30.61 22.03
C TYR A 12 -7.36 29.91 20.95
N ARG A 13 -7.69 28.67 20.63
CA ARG A 13 -6.95 27.88 19.63
C ARG A 13 -7.09 28.43 18.21
N GLU A 14 -8.27 28.92 17.83
CA GLU A 14 -8.45 29.58 16.53
C GLU A 14 -7.56 30.82 16.40
N LYS A 15 -7.39 31.56 17.50
CA LYS A 15 -6.45 32.68 17.56
C LYS A 15 -5.01 32.19 17.49
N ASP A 16 -4.64 31.17 18.24
CA ASP A 16 -3.28 30.59 18.20
C ASP A 16 -2.93 30.11 16.78
N LEU A 17 -3.89 29.48 16.08
CA LEU A 17 -3.72 29.06 14.69
C LEU A 17 -3.60 30.26 13.75
N ALA A 18 -4.44 31.28 13.91
CA ALA A 18 -4.38 32.49 13.09
C ALA A 18 -3.04 33.22 13.27
N GLU A 19 -2.59 33.40 14.51
CA GLU A 19 -1.31 34.02 14.87
C GLU A 19 -0.13 33.22 14.28
N ALA A 20 -0.10 31.89 14.48
CA ALA A 20 0.95 31.04 13.92
C ALA A 20 1.00 31.08 12.38
N LEU A 21 -0.14 31.22 11.71
CA LEU A 21 -0.21 31.35 10.26
C LEU A 21 0.19 32.76 9.77
N GLU A 22 0.08 33.79 10.61
CA GLU A 22 0.46 35.18 10.29
C GLU A 22 1.95 35.45 10.52
N GLU A 23 2.55 34.88 11.55
CA GLU A 23 3.99 35.00 11.84
C GLU A 23 4.87 34.43 10.70
N GLY A 24 4.31 33.51 9.91
CA GLY A 24 4.96 32.90 8.77
C GLY A 24 5.96 31.80 9.15
N GLY A 25 6.34 30.97 8.17
CA GLY A 25 7.29 29.87 8.42
C GLY A 25 6.75 28.70 9.25
N CYS A 26 5.44 28.66 9.51
CA CYS A 26 4.78 27.56 10.21
C CYS A 26 4.83 26.26 9.37
N ASP A 27 5.30 25.17 9.98
CA ASP A 27 5.33 23.85 9.35
C ASP A 27 4.06 23.04 9.66
N LEU A 28 3.88 21.94 8.93
CA LEU A 28 2.70 21.09 9.07
C LEU A 28 2.58 20.48 10.48
N GLU A 29 3.72 20.19 11.12
CA GLU A 29 3.73 19.59 12.46
C GLU A 29 3.21 20.56 13.52
N THR A 30 3.64 21.82 13.46
CA THR A 30 3.15 22.89 14.33
C THR A 30 1.64 23.10 14.13
N VAL A 31 1.19 23.19 12.88
CA VAL A 31 -0.23 23.33 12.54
C VAL A 31 -1.05 22.15 13.10
N ARG A 32 -0.57 20.92 12.93
CA ARG A 32 -1.22 19.71 13.45
C ARG A 32 -1.33 19.71 14.98
N ASN A 33 -0.27 20.16 15.66
CA ASN A 33 -0.23 20.23 17.12
C ASN A 33 -1.21 21.26 17.70
N ILE A 34 -1.49 22.33 16.95
CA ILE A 34 -2.49 23.34 17.31
C ILE A 34 -3.90 22.79 17.04
N ILE A 35 -4.16 22.21 15.86
CA ILE A 35 -5.49 21.75 15.46
C ILE A 35 -5.96 20.53 16.25
N GLN A 36 -5.06 19.58 16.54
CA GLN A 36 -5.36 18.36 17.31
C GLN A 36 -6.57 17.58 16.77
N GLY A 37 -6.68 17.47 15.44
CA GLY A 37 -7.71 16.68 14.78
C GLY A 37 -9.14 17.26 14.78
N ARG A 38 -9.38 18.45 15.34
CA ARG A 38 -10.72 19.08 15.27
C ARG A 38 -10.94 19.82 13.96
N GLN A 39 -12.20 20.20 13.70
CA GLN A 39 -12.60 20.91 12.49
C GLN A 39 -11.83 22.22 12.28
N LEU A 40 -11.50 22.49 11.00
CA LEU A 40 -10.78 23.68 10.57
C LEU A 40 -11.75 24.87 10.32
N PRO A 41 -11.40 26.08 10.78
CA PRO A 41 -12.10 27.30 10.38
C PRO A 41 -12.02 27.53 8.87
N ALA A 42 -13.13 27.96 8.26
CA ALA A 42 -13.25 28.05 6.81
C ALA A 42 -12.30 29.08 6.17
N ASP A 43 -12.06 30.18 6.88
CA ASP A 43 -11.14 31.25 6.50
C ASP A 43 -9.65 30.85 6.58
N LEU A 44 -9.31 29.92 7.47
CA LEU A 44 -7.94 29.43 7.64
C LEU A 44 -7.63 28.17 6.81
N ARG A 45 -8.66 27.44 6.34
CA ARG A 45 -8.51 26.18 5.59
C ARG A 45 -7.57 26.30 4.40
N ALA A 46 -7.70 27.36 3.60
CA ALA A 46 -6.84 27.59 2.44
C ALA A 46 -5.34 27.67 2.82
N LYS A 47 -5.01 28.40 3.89
CA LYS A 47 -3.62 28.51 4.38
C LYS A 47 -3.10 27.16 4.87
N VAL A 48 -3.89 26.45 5.68
CA VAL A 48 -3.52 25.13 6.22
C VAL A 48 -3.31 24.10 5.11
N TRP A 49 -4.20 24.03 4.13
CA TRP A 49 -4.05 23.12 2.99
C TRP A 49 -2.82 23.45 2.14
N LYS A 50 -2.51 24.73 1.93
CA LYS A 50 -1.28 25.14 1.22
C LYS A 50 -0.01 24.71 1.97
N ILE A 51 0.00 24.76 3.30
CA ILE A 51 1.10 24.24 4.13
C ILE A 51 1.18 22.73 4.01
N ALA A 52 0.06 22.02 4.17
CA ALA A 52 -0.02 20.56 4.11
C ALA A 52 0.42 19.99 2.74
N LEU A 53 0.12 20.71 1.66
CA LEU A 53 0.52 20.38 0.29
C LEU A 53 1.93 20.88 -0.06
N ASN A 54 2.59 21.61 0.83
CA ASN A 54 3.90 22.21 0.61
C ASN A 54 3.94 23.08 -0.68
N VAL A 55 2.98 24.00 -0.78
CA VAL A 55 2.82 24.93 -1.91
C VAL A 55 2.81 26.40 -1.50
N VAL A 56 3.08 26.71 -0.24
CA VAL A 56 3.21 28.10 0.23
C VAL A 56 4.34 28.80 -0.52
N GLY A 57 4.04 29.95 -1.11
CA GLY A 57 5.03 30.78 -1.82
C GLY A 57 5.53 30.20 -3.15
N LYS A 58 4.92 29.12 -3.67
CA LYS A 58 5.27 28.62 -5.01
C LYS A 58 4.83 29.61 -6.09
N GLY A 59 5.69 29.81 -7.08
CA GLY A 59 5.41 30.69 -8.21
C GLY A 59 4.27 30.18 -9.10
N ASP A 60 3.82 31.04 -10.01
CA ASP A 60 2.81 30.69 -11.01
C ASP A 60 3.45 29.88 -12.15
N SER A 61 3.18 28.56 -12.15
CA SER A 61 3.66 27.66 -13.20
C SER A 61 2.98 27.91 -14.55
N LEU A 62 1.81 28.55 -14.56
CA LEU A 62 1.07 28.86 -15.78
C LEU A 62 1.56 30.15 -16.43
N ALA A 63 2.34 30.99 -15.74
CA ALA A 63 2.78 32.28 -16.25
C ALA A 63 3.63 32.17 -17.55
N SER A 64 4.36 31.07 -17.73
CA SER A 64 5.15 30.79 -18.93
C SER A 64 4.39 30.05 -20.03
N TRP A 65 3.14 29.65 -19.77
CA TRP A 65 2.31 28.91 -20.72
C TRP A 65 1.53 29.86 -21.63
N ASP A 66 1.36 29.45 -22.89
CA ASP A 66 0.66 30.24 -23.93
C ASP A 66 -0.86 30.35 -23.70
N GLY A 67 -1.42 29.57 -22.78
CA GLY A 67 -2.84 29.54 -22.47
C GLY A 67 -3.70 28.87 -23.54
N CYS A 68 -3.11 28.20 -24.53
CA CYS A 68 -3.84 27.57 -25.62
C CYS A 68 -4.60 26.32 -25.14
N LEU A 69 -5.93 26.34 -25.25
CA LEU A 69 -6.83 25.22 -24.95
C LEU A 69 -7.09 24.37 -26.21
N ASP A 70 -6.10 23.58 -26.62
CA ASP A 70 -6.04 22.94 -27.95
C ASP A 70 -5.72 21.43 -27.90
N LEU A 71 -6.05 20.76 -26.79
CA LEU A 71 -5.90 19.30 -26.72
C LEU A 71 -6.90 18.58 -27.64
N PRO A 72 -6.57 17.38 -28.17
CA PRO A 72 -7.50 16.59 -28.96
C PRO A 72 -8.82 16.30 -28.23
N GLU A 73 -8.73 16.09 -26.92
CA GLU A 73 -9.86 15.81 -26.02
C GLU A 73 -10.43 17.06 -25.32
N GLN A 74 -10.10 18.27 -25.77
CA GLN A 74 -10.53 19.54 -25.14
C GLN A 74 -12.06 19.66 -25.01
N ASN A 75 -12.82 19.17 -26.00
CA ASN A 75 -14.30 19.19 -25.94
C ASN A 75 -14.85 18.38 -24.75
N ILE A 76 -14.16 17.29 -24.38
CA ILE A 76 -14.55 16.46 -23.23
C ILE A 76 -14.21 17.21 -21.93
N ILE A 77 -13.01 17.79 -21.85
CA ILE A 77 -12.60 18.61 -20.70
C ILE A 77 -13.62 19.74 -20.48
N HIS A 78 -13.96 20.48 -21.53
CA HIS A 78 -14.90 21.60 -21.45
C HIS A 78 -16.27 21.16 -20.93
N LYS A 79 -16.82 20.05 -21.47
CA LYS A 79 -18.12 19.51 -21.03
C LYS A 79 -18.11 19.14 -19.54
N ASP A 80 -17.08 18.41 -19.11
CA ASP A 80 -17.01 17.95 -17.72
C ASP A 80 -16.75 19.13 -16.74
N CYS A 81 -16.00 20.16 -17.17
CA CYS A 81 -15.81 21.38 -16.39
C CYS A 81 -17.12 22.18 -16.25
N GLN A 82 -17.91 22.27 -17.31
CA GLN A 82 -19.23 22.88 -17.26
C GLN A 82 -20.16 22.13 -16.29
N GLU A 83 -20.18 20.80 -16.35
CA GLU A 83 -20.97 19.98 -15.44
C GLU A 83 -20.57 20.18 -13.97
N LEU A 84 -19.27 20.35 -13.69
CA LEU A 84 -18.81 20.70 -12.35
C LEU A 84 -19.38 22.06 -11.88
N ILE A 85 -19.32 23.09 -12.73
CA ILE A 85 -19.79 24.43 -12.37
C ILE A 85 -21.29 24.47 -12.15
N ASP A 86 -22.05 23.77 -12.99
CA ASP A 86 -23.51 23.68 -12.86
C ASP A 86 -23.91 23.08 -11.49
N ARG A 87 -23.09 22.17 -10.93
CA ARG A 87 -23.30 21.59 -9.60
C ARG A 87 -22.86 22.50 -8.45
N LEU A 88 -21.92 23.41 -8.69
CA LEU A 88 -21.31 24.25 -7.65
C LEU A 88 -22.16 25.45 -7.21
N SER A 89 -23.29 25.73 -7.86
CA SER A 89 -24.19 26.86 -7.54
C SER A 89 -23.46 28.22 -7.40
N VAL A 90 -22.48 28.46 -8.27
CA VAL A 90 -21.65 29.68 -8.28
C VAL A 90 -22.43 30.86 -8.91
N PRO A 91 -22.26 32.11 -8.45
CA PRO A 91 -22.85 33.29 -9.09
C PRO A 91 -22.52 33.37 -10.58
N GLU A 92 -23.52 33.69 -11.43
CA GLU A 92 -23.40 33.69 -12.90
C GLU A 92 -22.25 34.56 -13.42
N ASP A 93 -21.93 35.65 -12.73
CA ASP A 93 -20.86 36.58 -13.07
C ASP A 93 -19.45 35.99 -12.84
N GLU A 94 -19.30 35.06 -11.90
CA GLU A 94 -18.04 34.37 -11.61
C GLU A 94 -17.87 33.07 -12.39
N GLN A 95 -18.96 32.45 -12.87
CA GLN A 95 -18.95 31.15 -13.55
C GLN A 95 -18.01 31.11 -14.76
N SER A 96 -18.03 32.14 -15.61
CA SER A 96 -17.21 32.18 -16.83
C SER A 96 -15.72 32.23 -16.53
N VAL A 97 -15.32 32.98 -15.49
CA VAL A 97 -13.91 33.10 -15.07
C VAL A 97 -13.45 31.78 -14.47
N LEU A 98 -14.28 31.20 -13.60
CA LEU A 98 -13.98 29.94 -12.94
C LEU A 98 -13.88 28.78 -13.94
N LEU A 99 -14.74 28.73 -14.96
CA LEU A 99 -14.67 27.75 -16.03
C LEU A 99 -13.33 27.79 -16.75
N LEU A 100 -12.90 28.98 -17.16
CA LEU A 100 -11.61 29.17 -17.82
C LEU A 100 -10.45 28.76 -16.92
N ASP A 101 -10.49 29.08 -15.63
CA ASP A 101 -9.45 28.71 -14.69
C ASP A 101 -9.36 27.18 -14.50
N ILE A 102 -10.48 26.50 -14.27
CA ILE A 102 -10.55 25.03 -14.13
C ILE A 102 -10.07 24.33 -15.42
N GLU A 103 -10.59 24.75 -16.57
CA GLU A 103 -10.26 24.19 -17.87
C GLU A 103 -8.76 24.37 -18.18
N SER A 104 -8.22 25.56 -17.88
CA SER A 104 -6.80 25.86 -18.06
C SER A 104 -5.89 25.02 -17.15
N VAL A 105 -6.30 24.76 -15.90
CA VAL A 105 -5.56 23.90 -14.96
C VAL A 105 -5.43 22.47 -15.48
N ILE A 106 -6.54 21.88 -15.94
CA ILE A 106 -6.56 20.51 -16.48
C ILE A 106 -5.75 20.43 -17.77
N THR A 107 -5.99 21.34 -18.72
CA THR A 107 -5.28 21.35 -20.00
C THR A 107 -3.77 21.52 -19.80
N PHE A 108 -3.35 22.46 -18.94
CA PHE A 108 -1.93 22.66 -18.66
C PHE A 108 -1.30 21.45 -17.98
N TYR A 109 -2.01 20.79 -17.06
CA TYR A 109 -1.52 19.55 -16.44
C TYR A 109 -1.30 18.45 -17.50
N CYS A 110 -2.27 18.23 -18.37
CA CYS A 110 -2.17 17.26 -19.48
C CYS A 110 -0.98 17.55 -20.40
N LYS A 111 -0.79 18.82 -20.81
CA LYS A 111 0.36 19.25 -21.63
C LYS A 111 1.69 19.05 -20.92
N SER A 112 1.82 19.56 -19.69
CA SER A 112 3.09 19.56 -18.94
C SER A 112 3.55 18.15 -18.54
N ARG A 113 2.62 17.22 -18.34
CA ARG A 113 2.90 15.83 -17.96
C ARG A 113 2.85 14.86 -19.13
N ASN A 114 2.47 15.32 -20.32
CA ASN A 114 2.25 14.49 -21.50
C ASN A 114 1.30 13.32 -21.21
N VAL A 115 0.17 13.61 -20.56
CA VAL A 115 -0.88 12.65 -20.21
C VAL A 115 -2.19 13.02 -20.90
N LYS A 116 -2.94 12.02 -21.32
CA LYS A 116 -4.25 12.21 -21.97
C LYS A 116 -5.36 12.30 -20.93
N TYR A 117 -6.30 13.22 -21.13
CA TYR A 117 -7.46 13.35 -20.26
C TYR A 117 -8.52 12.27 -20.59
N SER A 118 -9.20 11.80 -19.54
CA SER A 118 -10.35 10.90 -19.66
C SER A 118 -11.30 11.13 -18.49
N SER A 119 -12.60 11.25 -18.77
CA SER A 119 -13.63 11.52 -17.75
C SER A 119 -13.69 10.46 -16.65
N CYS A 120 -13.30 9.21 -16.93
CA CYS A 120 -13.30 8.13 -15.95
C CYS A 120 -12.22 8.26 -14.86
N LEU A 121 -11.28 9.21 -14.99
CA LEU A 121 -10.18 9.39 -14.04
C LEU A 121 -10.57 10.26 -12.83
N GLY A 122 -11.72 10.94 -12.88
CA GLY A 122 -12.24 11.72 -11.76
C GLY A 122 -11.44 12.99 -11.40
N TRP A 123 -10.46 13.41 -12.21
CA TRP A 123 -9.56 14.52 -11.90
C TRP A 123 -10.29 15.85 -11.66
N ILE A 124 -11.37 16.09 -12.40
CA ILE A 124 -12.19 17.30 -12.23
C ILE A 124 -12.82 17.36 -10.83
N HIS A 125 -13.13 16.21 -10.25
CA HIS A 125 -13.72 16.16 -8.90
C HIS A 125 -12.71 16.56 -7.82
N LEU A 126 -11.40 16.35 -8.04
CA LEU A 126 -10.35 16.87 -7.16
C LEU A 126 -10.33 18.41 -7.10
N LEU A 127 -10.78 19.09 -8.16
CA LEU A 127 -10.88 20.55 -8.17
C LEU A 127 -12.09 21.05 -7.38
N ARG A 128 -13.15 20.25 -7.23
CA ARG A 128 -14.37 20.62 -6.50
C ARG A 128 -14.09 21.19 -5.10
N PRO A 129 -13.41 20.49 -4.18
CA PRO A 129 -13.13 21.05 -2.85
C PRO A 129 -12.16 22.24 -2.88
N LEU A 130 -11.25 22.29 -3.87
CA LEU A 130 -10.28 23.39 -4.02
C LEU A 130 -10.92 24.68 -4.51
N VAL A 131 -11.90 24.59 -5.42
CA VAL A 131 -12.62 25.74 -5.97
C VAL A 131 -13.42 26.48 -4.88
N HIS A 132 -13.98 25.75 -3.90
CA HIS A 132 -14.65 26.37 -2.76
C HIS A 132 -13.73 27.22 -1.88
N LEU A 133 -12.40 27.00 -1.95
CA LEU A 133 -11.43 27.83 -1.23
C LEU A 133 -11.16 29.18 -1.90
N ARG A 134 -11.72 29.42 -3.10
CA ARG A 134 -11.55 30.66 -3.89
C ARG A 134 -10.08 31.06 -4.07
N LEU A 135 -9.24 30.07 -4.39
CA LEU A 135 -7.82 30.27 -4.64
C LEU A 135 -7.58 30.97 -5.98
N PRO A 136 -6.52 31.79 -6.12
CA PRO A 136 -6.10 32.24 -7.44
C PRO A 136 -5.67 31.04 -8.30
N ARG A 137 -5.79 31.15 -9.63
CA ARG A 137 -5.47 30.07 -10.57
C ARG A 137 -4.10 29.42 -10.34
N SER A 138 -3.08 30.20 -10.02
CA SER A 138 -1.73 29.70 -9.74
C SER A 138 -1.71 28.75 -8.54
N ASP A 139 -2.35 29.12 -7.43
CA ASP A 139 -2.48 28.29 -6.25
C ASP A 139 -3.40 27.09 -6.50
N LEU A 140 -4.47 27.26 -7.28
CA LEU A 140 -5.36 26.17 -7.67
C LEU A 140 -4.58 25.07 -8.42
N TYR A 141 -3.77 25.45 -9.41
CA TYR A 141 -2.89 24.51 -10.11
C TYR A 141 -1.86 23.88 -9.17
N ASN A 142 -1.19 24.68 -8.33
CA ASN A 142 -0.16 24.18 -7.43
C ASN A 142 -0.74 23.15 -6.43
N CYS A 143 -1.93 23.41 -5.88
CA CYS A 143 -2.65 22.48 -5.01
C CYS A 143 -3.05 21.21 -5.78
N PHE A 144 -3.68 21.35 -6.94
CA PHE A 144 -4.08 20.22 -7.79
C PHE A 144 -2.88 19.34 -8.15
N TYR A 145 -1.78 19.95 -8.61
CA TYR A 145 -0.54 19.27 -8.94
C TYR A 145 0.06 18.54 -7.74
N ALA A 146 0.07 19.17 -6.56
CA ALA A 146 0.58 18.55 -5.34
C ALA A 146 -0.26 17.32 -4.95
N ILE A 147 -1.59 17.41 -5.05
CA ILE A 147 -2.50 16.28 -4.76
C ILE A 147 -2.27 15.14 -5.76
N MET A 148 -2.25 15.45 -7.06
CA MET A 148 -2.03 14.47 -8.12
C MET A 148 -0.73 13.69 -7.96
N ASN A 149 0.35 14.33 -7.50
CA ASN A 149 1.64 13.64 -7.35
C ASN A 149 1.81 12.95 -5.98
N LYS A 150 1.20 13.48 -4.92
CA LYS A 150 1.40 12.99 -3.54
C LYS A 150 0.37 11.96 -3.14
N TYR A 151 -0.89 12.14 -3.52
CA TYR A 151 -2.03 11.37 -2.98
C TYR A 151 -2.79 10.54 -4.02
N ILE A 152 -2.58 10.80 -5.31
CA ILE A 152 -3.16 9.99 -6.39
C ILE A 152 -2.10 9.00 -6.90
N PRO A 153 -2.36 7.69 -6.90
CA PRO A 153 -1.43 6.72 -7.48
C PRO A 153 -1.26 6.89 -8.99
N ARG A 154 -0.07 6.61 -9.52
CA ARG A 154 0.21 6.74 -10.96
C ARG A 154 -0.64 5.83 -11.84
N ASP A 155 -0.82 4.58 -11.42
CA ASP A 155 -1.55 3.56 -12.17
C ASP A 155 -3.02 3.44 -11.70
N CYS A 156 -3.65 4.58 -11.40
CA CYS A 156 -5.05 4.64 -10.97
C CYS A 156 -6.01 4.52 -12.18
N PHE A 157 -6.00 3.35 -12.80
CA PHE A 157 -6.90 2.95 -13.89
C PHE A 157 -7.40 1.52 -13.66
N LEU A 158 -8.33 1.05 -14.49
CA LEU A 158 -8.92 -0.29 -14.37
C LEU A 158 -7.84 -1.38 -14.32
N LYS A 159 -7.94 -2.28 -13.33
CA LYS A 159 -6.94 -3.32 -13.04
C LYS A 159 -5.52 -2.81 -12.79
N GLY A 160 -5.38 -1.56 -12.37
CA GLY A 160 -4.09 -1.01 -11.96
C GLY A 160 -3.55 -1.63 -10.67
N ARG A 161 -2.23 -1.56 -10.47
CA ARG A 161 -1.54 -2.00 -9.24
C ARG A 161 -2.15 -1.46 -7.93
N PRO A 162 -2.62 -0.19 -7.84
CA PRO A 162 -3.26 0.33 -6.63
C PRO A 162 -4.46 -0.48 -6.16
N PHE A 163 -5.25 -1.03 -7.08
CA PHE A 163 -6.45 -1.81 -6.73
C PHE A 163 -6.11 -3.24 -6.33
N HIS A 164 -5.01 -3.80 -6.86
CA HIS A 164 -4.46 -5.06 -6.37
C HIS A 164 -3.93 -4.91 -4.94
N LEU A 165 -3.24 -3.80 -4.63
CA LEU A 165 -2.81 -3.52 -3.25
C LEU A 165 -4.01 -3.41 -2.30
N PHE A 166 -5.09 -2.74 -2.72
CA PHE A 166 -6.31 -2.64 -1.92
C PHE A 166 -7.00 -3.99 -1.72
N ARG A 167 -7.04 -4.87 -2.75
CA ARG A 167 -7.52 -6.25 -2.61
C ARG A 167 -6.73 -7.02 -1.55
N LEU A 168 -5.40 -6.91 -1.55
CA LEU A 168 -4.55 -7.57 -0.56
C LEU A 168 -4.80 -7.05 0.85
N LEU A 169 -5.03 -5.74 1.02
CA LEU A 169 -5.40 -5.16 2.30
C LEU A 169 -6.76 -5.71 2.79
N LEU A 170 -7.74 -5.77 1.88
CA LEU A 170 -9.05 -6.34 2.19
C LEU A 170 -8.94 -7.81 2.60
N GLN A 171 -8.17 -8.61 1.88
CA GLN A 171 -7.91 -10.00 2.21
C GLN A 171 -7.23 -10.18 3.57
N TYR A 172 -6.34 -9.25 3.93
CA TYR A 172 -5.60 -9.28 5.18
C TYR A 172 -6.50 -9.09 6.40
N HIS A 173 -7.50 -8.22 6.29
CA HIS A 173 -8.38 -7.84 7.39
C HIS A 173 -9.77 -8.48 7.36
N GLU A 174 -10.32 -8.70 6.17
CA GLU A 174 -11.68 -9.21 5.93
C GLU A 174 -11.64 -10.32 4.86
N PRO A 175 -11.00 -11.47 5.15
CA PRO A 175 -10.78 -12.53 4.16
C PRO A 175 -12.08 -13.13 3.62
N GLU A 176 -13.14 -13.23 4.44
CA GLU A 176 -14.46 -13.70 4.01
C GLU A 176 -15.08 -12.77 2.97
N LEU A 177 -15.07 -11.45 3.22
CA LEU A 177 -15.58 -10.45 2.29
C LEU A 177 -14.76 -10.41 1.00
N CYS A 178 -13.43 -10.48 1.11
CA CYS A 178 -12.55 -10.57 -0.05
C CYS A 178 -12.89 -11.79 -0.91
N SER A 179 -13.01 -12.97 -0.29
CA SER A 179 -13.34 -14.23 -0.97
C SER A 179 -14.70 -14.17 -1.66
N PHE A 180 -15.70 -13.55 -1.03
CA PHE A 180 -17.02 -13.34 -1.63
C PHE A 180 -16.93 -12.46 -2.90
N LEU A 181 -16.26 -11.32 -2.80
CA LEU A 181 -16.09 -10.38 -3.93
C LEU A 181 -15.29 -11.01 -5.08
N ASP A 182 -14.21 -11.74 -4.77
CA ASP A 182 -13.40 -12.45 -5.75
C ASP A 182 -14.22 -13.54 -6.46
N THR A 183 -15.05 -14.29 -5.73
CA THR A 183 -15.96 -15.30 -6.29
C THR A 183 -16.97 -14.69 -7.26
N LYS A 184 -17.50 -13.50 -6.95
CA LYS A 184 -18.41 -12.74 -7.81
C LYS A 184 -17.68 -11.94 -8.91
N LYS A 185 -16.34 -12.00 -8.96
CA LYS A 185 -15.47 -11.24 -9.88
C LYS A 185 -15.72 -9.73 -9.77
N MET A 186 -15.92 -9.24 -8.54
CA MET A 186 -16.07 -7.82 -8.22
C MET A 186 -14.72 -7.29 -7.73
N THR A 187 -13.86 -6.91 -8.67
CA THR A 187 -12.52 -6.41 -8.36
C THR A 187 -12.58 -4.96 -7.86
N PRO A 188 -11.66 -4.50 -7.00
CA PRO A 188 -11.83 -3.19 -6.38
C PRO A 188 -11.85 -1.99 -7.34
N ASP A 189 -11.21 -2.10 -8.50
CA ASP A 189 -11.29 -1.09 -9.55
C ASP A 189 -12.71 -0.91 -10.11
N SER A 190 -13.59 -1.91 -9.97
CA SER A 190 -14.97 -1.82 -10.49
C SER A 190 -15.92 -0.97 -9.64
N TYR A 191 -15.61 -0.74 -8.36
CA TYR A 191 -16.44 0.05 -7.45
C TYR A 191 -15.68 1.19 -6.76
N ALA A 192 -14.35 1.12 -6.67
CA ALA A 192 -13.54 2.09 -5.94
C ALA A 192 -12.62 2.94 -6.84
N LEU A 193 -12.76 2.89 -8.16
CA LEU A 193 -11.95 3.70 -9.08
C LEU A 193 -12.03 5.20 -8.73
N ASN A 194 -13.25 5.72 -8.60
CA ASN A 194 -13.49 7.11 -8.26
C ASN A 194 -13.31 7.40 -6.76
N TRP A 195 -13.34 6.39 -5.89
CA TRP A 195 -12.98 6.59 -4.47
C TRP A 195 -11.53 7.05 -4.36
N LEU A 196 -10.63 6.32 -5.04
CA LEU A 196 -9.21 6.59 -5.04
C LEU A 196 -8.84 7.77 -5.96
N GLY A 197 -9.36 7.78 -7.19
CA GLY A 197 -9.03 8.80 -8.21
C GLY A 197 -9.52 10.20 -7.89
N SER A 198 -10.55 10.33 -7.05
CA SER A 198 -11.10 11.63 -6.62
C SER A 198 -10.95 11.89 -5.11
N LEU A 199 -10.33 10.98 -4.36
CA LEU A 199 -10.28 11.04 -2.88
C LEU A 199 -11.68 11.30 -2.29
N PHE A 200 -12.65 10.48 -2.72
CA PHE A 200 -14.08 10.52 -2.42
C PHE A 200 -14.89 11.74 -2.90
N SER A 201 -14.25 12.81 -3.42
CA SER A 201 -14.93 14.05 -3.84
C SER A 201 -15.96 13.87 -4.98
N TYR A 202 -15.89 12.77 -5.71
CA TYR A 202 -16.87 12.38 -6.73
C TYR A 202 -18.24 12.08 -6.13
N TYR A 203 -18.30 11.30 -5.04
CA TYR A 203 -19.56 10.82 -4.43
C TYR A 203 -19.98 11.65 -3.21
N CYS A 204 -19.03 12.07 -2.38
CA CYS A 204 -19.35 12.80 -1.16
C CYS A 204 -19.88 14.22 -1.42
N SER A 205 -20.62 14.75 -0.46
CA SER A 205 -20.95 16.18 -0.43
C SER A 205 -19.70 17.04 -0.26
N THR A 206 -19.83 18.34 -0.50
CA THR A 206 -18.69 19.26 -0.37
C THR A 206 -18.18 19.31 1.08
N GLU A 207 -19.10 19.35 2.05
CA GLU A 207 -18.82 19.47 3.48
C GLU A 207 -18.08 18.24 4.00
N VAL A 208 -18.56 17.06 3.61
CA VAL A 208 -17.95 15.76 3.95
C VAL A 208 -16.57 15.64 3.30
N THR A 209 -16.46 16.01 2.02
CA THR A 209 -15.17 16.01 1.31
C THR A 209 -14.16 16.93 1.99
N GLN A 210 -14.57 18.13 2.39
CA GLN A 210 -13.70 19.07 3.11
C GLN A 210 -13.27 18.51 4.47
N ALA A 211 -14.18 17.91 5.24
CA ALA A 211 -13.83 17.28 6.52
C ALA A 211 -12.84 16.13 6.35
N ILE A 212 -13.04 15.26 5.35
CA ILE A 212 -12.08 14.19 5.02
C ILE A 212 -10.73 14.80 4.63
N TRP A 213 -10.70 15.80 3.75
CA TRP A 213 -9.45 16.38 3.28
C TRP A 213 -8.71 17.19 4.36
N ASP A 214 -9.44 17.83 5.28
CA ASP A 214 -8.88 18.50 6.45
C ASP A 214 -8.02 17.52 7.26
N GLY A 215 -8.54 16.33 7.58
CA GLY A 215 -7.79 15.29 8.30
C GLY A 215 -6.71 14.64 7.43
N TYR A 216 -7.05 14.28 6.19
CA TYR A 216 -6.17 13.55 5.28
C TYR A 216 -4.90 14.31 4.93
N LEU A 217 -5.03 15.60 4.62
CA LEU A 217 -3.88 16.45 4.28
C LEU A 217 -3.02 16.76 5.51
N GLN A 218 -3.61 16.90 6.70
CA GLN A 218 -2.88 17.05 7.95
C GLN A 218 -2.09 15.80 8.33
N GLN A 219 -2.66 14.61 8.11
CA GLN A 219 -1.97 13.34 8.35
C GLN A 219 -0.82 13.10 7.37
N ALA A 220 -0.94 13.64 6.15
CA ALA A 220 0.10 13.62 5.12
C ALA A 220 0.63 12.22 4.76
N ASP A 221 -0.23 11.19 4.87
CA ASP A 221 0.07 9.80 4.52
C ASP A 221 -0.71 9.37 3.25
N PRO A 222 -0.04 9.19 2.09
CA PRO A 222 -0.67 8.75 0.85
C PRO A 222 -1.37 7.39 0.92
N PHE A 223 -0.96 6.51 1.82
CA PHE A 223 -1.55 5.19 1.95
C PHE A 223 -2.81 5.19 2.82
N PHE A 224 -3.08 6.29 3.53
CA PHE A 224 -4.21 6.32 4.46
C PHE A 224 -5.57 6.17 3.75
N ILE A 225 -5.64 6.53 2.46
CA ILE A 225 -6.85 6.36 1.63
C ILE A 225 -7.28 4.91 1.55
N TYR A 226 -6.35 3.95 1.54
CA TYR A 226 -6.67 2.53 1.50
C TYR A 226 -7.43 2.08 2.75
N PHE A 227 -7.10 2.65 3.92
CA PHE A 227 -7.81 2.33 5.17
C PHE A 227 -9.17 3.02 5.21
N LEU A 228 -9.29 4.27 4.73
CA LEU A 228 -10.60 4.92 4.59
C LEU A 228 -11.53 4.13 3.65
N MET A 229 -11.01 3.69 2.51
CA MET A 229 -11.73 2.83 1.57
C MET A 229 -12.13 1.48 2.20
N LEU A 230 -11.24 0.89 3.01
CA LEU A 230 -11.53 -0.34 3.74
C LEU A 230 -12.72 -0.16 4.68
N ILE A 231 -12.75 0.90 5.50
CA ILE A 231 -13.85 1.12 6.44
C ILE A 231 -15.20 1.28 5.72
N ILE A 232 -15.23 2.02 4.61
CA ILE A 232 -16.46 2.17 3.82
C ILE A 232 -16.96 0.80 3.34
N LEU A 233 -16.05 -0.06 2.90
CA LEU A 233 -16.39 -1.40 2.43
C LEU A 233 -16.80 -2.35 3.57
N VAL A 234 -16.12 -2.29 4.72
CA VAL A 234 -16.48 -3.06 5.92
C VAL A 234 -17.85 -2.67 6.46
N ASN A 235 -18.18 -1.37 6.45
CA ASN A 235 -19.51 -0.91 6.88
C ASN A 235 -20.64 -1.48 5.99
N ALA A 236 -20.34 -1.76 4.72
CA ALA A 236 -21.29 -2.39 3.79
C ALA A 236 -21.29 -3.94 3.86
N LYS A 237 -20.39 -4.57 4.63
CA LYS A 237 -20.17 -6.02 4.67
C LYS A 237 -21.45 -6.83 4.88
N ASP A 238 -22.21 -6.50 5.93
CA ASP A 238 -23.40 -7.27 6.31
C ASP A 238 -24.47 -7.22 5.21
N VAL A 239 -24.62 -6.07 4.55
CA VAL A 239 -25.54 -5.90 3.42
C VAL A 239 -25.08 -6.74 2.23
N ILE A 240 -23.80 -6.68 1.87
CA ILE A 240 -23.23 -7.41 0.73
C ILE A 240 -23.34 -8.93 0.93
N LEU A 241 -23.05 -9.43 2.13
CA LEU A 241 -23.09 -10.86 2.42
C LEU A 241 -24.52 -11.40 2.55
N ALA A 242 -25.48 -10.57 2.99
CA ALA A 242 -26.88 -10.96 3.11
C ALA A 242 -27.63 -10.90 1.77
N GLN A 243 -27.21 -10.04 0.84
CA GLN A 243 -27.95 -9.76 -0.38
C GLN A 243 -27.58 -10.74 -1.51
N GLU A 244 -28.53 -11.59 -1.93
CA GLU A 244 -28.43 -12.38 -3.16
C GLU A 244 -28.80 -11.56 -4.41
N SER A 245 -28.33 -10.31 -4.51
CA SER A 245 -28.61 -9.46 -5.68
C SER A 245 -27.74 -9.80 -6.89
N GLU A 246 -28.17 -9.29 -8.05
CA GLU A 246 -27.35 -9.30 -9.26
C GLU A 246 -26.06 -8.50 -9.04
N LYS A 247 -25.00 -8.89 -9.76
CA LYS A 247 -23.66 -8.33 -9.62
C LYS A 247 -23.66 -6.81 -9.85
N GLU A 248 -24.38 -6.36 -10.86
CA GLU A 248 -24.46 -4.97 -11.29
C GLU A 248 -25.13 -4.07 -10.23
N GLU A 249 -26.17 -4.58 -9.55
CA GLU A 249 -26.82 -3.86 -8.45
C GLU A 249 -25.88 -3.70 -7.25
N MET A 250 -25.17 -4.77 -6.89
CA MET A 250 -24.19 -4.72 -5.80
C MET A 250 -23.04 -3.77 -6.12
N LEU A 251 -22.54 -3.77 -7.37
CA LEU A 251 -21.50 -2.83 -7.80
C LEU A 251 -21.97 -1.38 -7.70
N LYS A 252 -23.19 -1.09 -8.15
CA LYS A 252 -23.75 0.27 -8.05
C LYS A 252 -23.96 0.70 -6.60
N PHE A 253 -24.46 -0.19 -5.76
CA PHE A 253 -24.61 0.05 -4.31
C PHE A 253 -23.26 0.39 -3.69
N LEU A 254 -22.25 -0.46 -3.91
CA LEU A 254 -20.88 -0.23 -3.45
C LEU A 254 -20.37 1.10 -3.95
N GLU A 255 -20.35 1.34 -5.25
CA GLU A 255 -19.83 2.55 -5.88
C GLU A 255 -20.34 3.84 -5.20
N THR A 256 -21.65 3.88 -4.88
CA THR A 256 -22.30 5.03 -4.23
C THR A 256 -22.20 5.08 -2.71
N SER A 257 -21.65 4.07 -2.05
CA SER A 257 -21.59 3.96 -0.58
C SER A 257 -20.96 5.18 0.13
N PRO A 258 -19.88 5.83 -0.38
CA PRO A 258 -19.34 7.03 0.25
C PRO A 258 -20.31 8.21 0.29
N ALA A 259 -21.30 8.26 -0.60
CA ALA A 259 -22.28 9.37 -0.64
C ALA A 259 -23.19 9.40 0.59
N ASN A 260 -23.27 8.31 1.35
CA ASN A 260 -24.07 8.21 2.57
C ASN A 260 -23.36 8.72 3.82
N LEU A 261 -22.08 9.13 3.72
CA LEU A 261 -21.33 9.68 4.85
C LEU A 261 -21.83 11.09 5.19
N GLU A 262 -21.99 11.34 6.49
CA GLU A 262 -22.24 12.66 7.05
C GLU A 262 -20.99 13.23 7.74
N VAL A 263 -21.00 14.52 8.07
CA VAL A 263 -19.82 15.19 8.68
C VAL A 263 -19.52 14.62 10.07
N GLU A 264 -20.54 14.15 10.79
CA GLU A 264 -20.41 13.51 12.09
C GLU A 264 -19.71 12.14 12.04
N ASP A 265 -19.82 11.43 10.91
CA ASP A 265 -19.19 10.11 10.73
C ASP A 265 -17.66 10.19 10.55
N ILE A 266 -17.12 11.37 10.24
CA ILE A 266 -15.72 11.51 9.80
C ILE A 266 -14.73 11.22 10.94
N GLU A 267 -15.06 11.57 12.18
CA GLU A 267 -14.21 11.28 13.34
C GLU A 267 -14.06 9.77 13.55
N ASP A 268 -15.17 9.04 13.49
CA ASP A 268 -15.18 7.58 13.63
C ASP A 268 -14.51 6.90 12.43
N LEU A 269 -14.76 7.38 11.21
CA LEU A 269 -14.12 6.89 9.99
C LEU A 269 -12.58 6.96 10.11
N PHE A 270 -12.04 8.09 10.57
CA PHE A 270 -10.58 8.26 10.76
C PHE A 270 -10.05 7.39 11.90
N SER A 271 -10.77 7.31 13.02
CA SER A 271 -10.37 6.52 14.19
C SER A 271 -10.32 5.02 13.84
N LEU A 272 -11.34 4.50 13.14
CA LEU A 272 -11.37 3.13 12.65
C LEU A 272 -10.27 2.89 11.61
N ALA A 273 -10.08 3.80 10.66
CA ALA A 273 -9.00 3.67 9.68
C ALA A 273 -7.61 3.65 10.33
N GLN A 274 -7.39 4.44 11.39
CA GLN A 274 -6.17 4.39 12.20
C GLN A 274 -6.02 3.08 12.96
N TYR A 275 -7.11 2.52 13.51
CA TYR A 275 -7.09 1.21 14.15
C TYR A 275 -6.64 0.10 13.18
N TYR A 276 -7.27 -0.02 12.00
CA TYR A 276 -6.87 -1.00 10.99
C TYR A 276 -5.44 -0.76 10.49
N CYS A 277 -5.04 0.50 10.33
CA CYS A 277 -3.66 0.88 10.02
C CYS A 277 -2.67 0.37 11.09
N SER A 278 -2.98 0.52 12.38
CA SER A 278 -2.11 0.09 13.48
C SER A 278 -1.93 -1.43 13.54
N LYS A 279 -2.89 -2.17 12.99
CA LYS A 279 -2.88 -3.62 12.81
C LYS A 279 -2.41 -4.07 11.42
N THR A 280 -1.76 -3.19 10.65
CA THR A 280 -1.24 -3.52 9.32
C THR A 280 0.29 -3.44 9.29
N PRO A 281 0.99 -4.43 8.71
CA PRO A 281 2.44 -4.38 8.55
C PRO A 281 2.93 -3.09 7.89
N ALA A 282 4.02 -2.53 8.40
CA ALA A 282 4.66 -1.33 7.85
C ALA A 282 5.16 -1.53 6.41
N SER A 283 5.45 -2.77 6.02
CA SER A 283 5.79 -3.18 4.64
C SER A 283 4.69 -2.80 3.65
N PHE A 284 3.42 -2.74 4.06
CA PHE A 284 2.32 -2.25 3.23
C PHE A 284 2.63 -0.87 2.61
N ARG A 285 3.19 0.03 3.43
CA ARG A 285 3.57 1.38 2.98
C ARG A 285 4.96 1.41 2.36
N LYS A 286 5.95 0.86 3.07
CA LYS A 286 7.38 0.99 2.71
C LYS A 286 7.68 0.39 1.35
N ASP A 287 7.14 -0.80 1.07
CA ASP A 287 7.48 -1.56 -0.13
C ASP A 287 6.68 -1.11 -1.36
N ASN A 288 5.61 -0.32 -1.17
CA ASN A 288 4.72 0.13 -2.22
C ASN A 288 4.80 1.64 -2.48
N HIS A 289 5.76 2.36 -1.87
CA HIS A 289 5.90 3.81 -2.01
C HIS A 289 6.06 4.24 -3.49
N SER A 290 6.53 3.33 -4.35
CA SER A 290 6.62 3.55 -5.79
C SER A 290 5.27 3.82 -6.46
N LEU A 291 4.12 3.44 -5.87
CA LEU A 291 2.79 3.75 -6.41
C LEU A 291 2.51 5.25 -6.46
N PHE A 292 3.16 6.03 -5.60
CA PHE A 292 3.02 7.47 -5.49
C PHE A 292 4.32 8.19 -5.91
N GLY A 293 4.23 9.49 -6.19
CA GLY A 293 5.40 10.31 -6.54
C GLY A 293 5.96 10.09 -7.95
N SER A 294 7.21 10.52 -8.17
CA SER A 294 7.85 10.55 -9.50
C SER A 294 8.46 9.20 -9.92
N SER A 295 8.37 8.86 -11.21
CA SER A 295 8.72 7.55 -11.79
C SER A 295 10.19 7.14 -11.62
N LEU A 296 11.07 8.08 -11.25
CA LEU A 296 12.52 7.83 -11.14
C LEU A 296 12.91 6.94 -9.95
N LEU A 297 12.05 6.81 -8.93
CA LEU A 297 12.33 5.98 -7.74
C LEU A 297 11.96 4.49 -7.92
N GLY A 298 11.20 4.13 -8.97
CA GLY A 298 10.67 2.77 -9.16
C GLY A 298 11.59 1.79 -9.90
N LEU A 299 12.74 2.24 -10.41
CA LEU A 299 13.57 1.45 -11.33
C LEU A 299 14.42 0.34 -10.67
N LYS A 300 14.38 0.18 -9.34
CA LYS A 300 15.28 -0.75 -8.64
C LYS A 300 14.64 -1.99 -8.01
N ASP A 301 13.31 -2.10 -7.90
CA ASP A 301 12.65 -3.18 -7.13
C ASP A 301 11.33 -3.71 -7.73
N ASP A 302 11.10 -3.52 -9.03
CA ASP A 302 9.79 -3.77 -9.66
C ASP A 302 9.49 -5.25 -10.02
N ASP A 303 10.13 -6.20 -9.34
CA ASP A 303 9.89 -7.65 -9.55
C ASP A 303 8.59 -8.14 -8.87
N THR A 304 7.96 -7.35 -7.98
CA THR A 304 6.75 -7.80 -7.28
C THR A 304 5.48 -7.40 -8.03
N ASP A 305 4.97 -8.32 -8.86
CA ASP A 305 3.68 -8.19 -9.52
C ASP A 305 2.52 -8.40 -8.53
N LEU A 306 1.97 -7.29 -8.02
CA LEU A 306 0.81 -7.31 -7.11
C LEU A 306 -0.42 -7.99 -7.72
N SER A 307 -0.52 -8.09 -9.05
CA SER A 307 -1.65 -8.75 -9.70
C SER A 307 -1.65 -10.28 -9.48
N GLN A 308 -0.47 -10.86 -9.26
CA GLN A 308 -0.27 -12.29 -9.03
C GLN A 308 -0.17 -12.65 -7.53
N ALA A 309 -0.02 -11.65 -6.66
CA ALA A 309 0.15 -11.87 -5.23
C ALA A 309 -1.09 -12.52 -4.59
N LEU A 310 -0.89 -13.62 -3.87
CA LEU A 310 -1.96 -14.33 -3.15
C LEU A 310 -2.34 -13.70 -1.82
N CYS A 311 -1.41 -13.00 -1.17
CA CYS A 311 -1.60 -12.30 0.10
C CYS A 311 -0.53 -11.19 0.25
N LEU A 312 -0.57 -10.44 1.35
CA LEU A 312 0.33 -9.33 1.56
C LEU A 312 1.78 -9.81 1.83
N ALA A 313 2.76 -9.19 1.18
CA ALA A 313 4.17 -9.47 1.40
C ALA A 313 4.75 -8.60 2.53
N VAL A 314 5.56 -9.19 3.39
CA VAL A 314 6.22 -8.53 4.53
C VAL A 314 7.73 -8.66 4.39
N SER A 315 8.45 -7.56 4.55
CA SER A 315 9.92 -7.57 4.49
C SER A 315 10.52 -8.31 5.69
N VAL A 316 11.60 -9.05 5.45
CA VAL A 316 12.34 -9.76 6.52
C VAL A 316 12.86 -8.79 7.59
N SER A 317 13.18 -7.55 7.21
CA SER A 317 13.62 -6.51 8.15
C SER A 317 12.54 -6.17 9.17
N GLU A 318 11.27 -6.13 8.74
CA GLU A 318 10.15 -5.86 9.63
C GLU A 318 9.88 -7.04 10.56
N ILE A 319 9.91 -8.27 10.04
CA ILE A 319 9.71 -9.50 10.84
C ILE A 319 10.67 -9.53 12.03
N LEU A 320 11.95 -9.22 11.79
CA LEU A 320 12.99 -9.21 12.83
C LEU A 320 12.82 -8.06 13.84
N GLN A 321 12.42 -6.86 13.38
CA GLN A 321 12.27 -5.67 14.23
C GLN A 321 10.98 -5.73 15.08
N ALA A 322 9.87 -6.09 14.45
CA ALA A 322 8.55 -6.11 15.06
C ALA A 322 8.47 -7.06 16.27
N ASN A 323 9.10 -8.23 16.17
CA ASN A 323 9.06 -9.22 17.25
C ASN A 323 9.96 -8.84 18.44
N GLN A 324 10.96 -7.97 18.25
CA GLN A 324 11.82 -7.47 19.33
C GLN A 324 11.15 -6.36 20.16
N GLN A 325 10.27 -5.57 19.54
CA GLN A 325 9.54 -4.51 20.22
C GLN A 325 8.40 -5.13 21.05
N GLN A 326 8.61 -5.31 22.35
CA GLN A 326 7.54 -5.70 23.27
C GLN A 326 6.60 -4.50 23.50
N GLY A 327 5.61 -4.35 22.62
CA GLY A 327 4.57 -3.30 22.70
C GLY A 327 3.30 -3.70 21.95
N GLU A 328 2.28 -2.84 21.97
CA GLU A 328 0.99 -3.02 21.28
C GLU A 328 1.08 -2.84 19.74
N GLY A 329 2.15 -3.32 19.12
CA GLY A 329 2.37 -3.27 17.67
C GLY A 329 2.02 -4.57 16.96
N VAL A 330 2.09 -4.55 15.63
CA VAL A 330 2.03 -5.75 14.79
C VAL A 330 3.17 -6.69 15.15
N ARG A 331 2.85 -7.95 15.50
CA ARG A 331 3.85 -9.02 15.75
C ARG A 331 3.54 -10.25 14.92
N PHE A 332 4.59 -10.94 14.47
CA PHE A 332 4.49 -12.04 13.53
C PHE A 332 4.76 -13.39 14.18
N PHE A 333 3.83 -14.31 14.01
CA PHE A 333 4.08 -15.73 14.19
C PHE A 333 4.57 -16.31 12.87
N VAL A 334 5.86 -16.61 12.82
CA VAL A 334 6.54 -17.00 11.58
C VAL A 334 6.44 -18.51 11.38
N VAL A 335 6.04 -18.92 10.18
CA VAL A 335 5.86 -20.32 9.80
C VAL A 335 6.81 -20.67 8.67
N ASP A 336 7.79 -21.54 8.92
CA ASP A 336 8.70 -22.04 7.90
C ASP A 336 8.03 -23.20 7.16
N CYS A 337 7.75 -22.99 5.88
CA CYS A 337 7.06 -23.95 5.03
C CYS A 337 7.98 -24.83 4.19
N ARG A 338 9.30 -24.71 4.36
CA ARG A 338 10.25 -25.48 3.55
C ARG A 338 10.27 -26.96 3.96
N PRO A 339 10.71 -27.87 3.06
CA PRO A 339 10.90 -29.27 3.41
C PRO A 339 11.82 -29.46 4.62
N ALA A 340 11.60 -30.51 5.39
CA ALA A 340 12.35 -30.79 6.62
C ALA A 340 13.89 -30.76 6.42
N GLU A 341 14.41 -31.21 5.28
CA GLU A 341 15.84 -31.16 4.97
C GLU A 341 16.39 -29.73 4.96
N GLN A 342 15.69 -28.80 4.30
CA GLN A 342 16.09 -27.40 4.22
C GLN A 342 15.96 -26.70 5.57
N TYR A 343 14.86 -26.97 6.29
CA TYR A 343 14.64 -26.45 7.64
C TYR A 343 15.77 -26.88 8.60
N ASN A 344 16.13 -28.16 8.60
CA ASN A 344 17.16 -28.69 9.48
C ASN A 344 18.58 -28.23 9.12
N ALA A 345 18.83 -27.86 7.86
CA ALA A 345 20.09 -27.25 7.45
C ALA A 345 20.28 -25.86 8.08
N GLY A 346 19.21 -25.07 8.16
CA GLY A 346 19.18 -23.80 8.88
C GLY A 346 17.81 -23.13 8.78
N HIS A 347 17.30 -22.59 9.88
CA HIS A 347 15.98 -21.95 9.98
C HIS A 347 15.99 -20.79 10.96
N LEU A 348 14.97 -19.92 10.88
CA LEU A 348 14.74 -18.88 11.88
C LEU A 348 14.37 -19.55 13.22
N SER A 349 15.13 -19.25 14.28
CA SER A 349 15.02 -19.93 15.57
C SER A 349 13.66 -19.79 16.27
N THR A 350 12.88 -18.79 15.89
CA THR A 350 11.53 -18.53 16.42
C THR A 350 10.41 -19.04 15.52
N ALA A 351 10.72 -19.65 14.37
CA ALA A 351 9.72 -20.10 13.41
C ALA A 351 9.13 -21.47 13.79
N PHE A 352 7.84 -21.65 13.52
CA PHE A 352 7.18 -22.94 13.57
C PHE A 352 7.38 -23.66 12.23
N HIS A 353 7.84 -24.91 12.24
CA HIS A 353 8.00 -25.70 11.02
C HIS A 353 6.67 -26.33 10.59
N LEU A 354 6.23 -26.03 9.37
CA LEU A 354 5.09 -26.66 8.72
C LEU A 354 5.52 -27.18 7.35
N ASP A 355 5.95 -28.44 7.28
CA ASP A 355 6.44 -29.03 6.04
C ASP A 355 5.34 -29.02 4.93
N SER A 356 5.60 -28.30 3.84
CA SER A 356 4.67 -28.16 2.73
C SER A 356 4.41 -29.48 1.98
N ASP A 357 5.34 -30.43 2.02
CA ASP A 357 5.22 -31.71 1.31
C ASP A 357 4.11 -32.58 1.91
N LEU A 358 3.84 -32.41 3.23
CA LEU A 358 2.77 -33.10 3.93
C LEU A 358 1.39 -32.81 3.33
N MET A 359 1.19 -31.63 2.73
CA MET A 359 -0.11 -31.26 2.16
C MET A 359 -0.57 -32.21 1.05
N LEU A 360 0.37 -32.74 0.26
CA LEU A 360 0.11 -33.68 -0.84
C LEU A 360 0.33 -35.14 -0.42
N GLN A 361 1.38 -35.39 0.37
CA GLN A 361 1.79 -36.75 0.73
C GLN A 361 0.94 -37.34 1.86
N ASN A 362 0.62 -36.53 2.88
CA ASN A 362 -0.13 -36.99 4.05
C ASN A 362 -1.06 -35.89 4.61
N PRO A 363 -2.23 -35.66 3.98
CA PRO A 363 -3.15 -34.59 4.38
C PRO A 363 -3.63 -34.69 5.85
N SER A 364 -3.66 -35.91 6.40
CA SER A 364 -4.07 -36.12 7.80
C SER A 364 -3.05 -35.55 8.79
N GLU A 365 -1.77 -35.73 8.50
CA GLU A 365 -0.65 -35.23 9.30
C GLU A 365 -0.47 -33.73 9.11
N PHE A 366 -0.69 -33.22 7.89
CA PHE A 366 -0.77 -31.79 7.63
C PHE A 366 -1.87 -31.13 8.48
N ALA A 367 -3.08 -31.70 8.54
CA ALA A 367 -4.16 -31.16 9.36
C ALA A 367 -3.83 -31.14 10.87
N GLN A 368 -3.13 -32.16 11.38
CA GLN A 368 -2.64 -32.18 12.76
C GLN A 368 -1.56 -31.12 13.00
N SER A 369 -0.67 -30.92 12.04
CA SER A 369 0.39 -29.88 12.09
C SER A 369 -0.22 -28.48 12.10
N VAL A 370 -1.23 -28.21 11.27
CA VAL A 370 -1.97 -26.94 11.27
C VAL A 370 -2.68 -26.69 12.61
N LYS A 371 -3.26 -27.73 13.23
CA LYS A 371 -3.85 -27.60 14.57
C LYS A 371 -2.78 -27.24 15.61
N SER A 372 -1.65 -27.93 15.58
CA SER A 372 -0.51 -27.69 16.48
C SER A 372 0.08 -26.29 16.29
N LEU A 373 0.13 -25.80 15.05
CA LEU A 373 0.56 -24.45 14.69
C LEU A 373 -0.31 -23.40 15.38
N LEU A 374 -1.63 -23.50 15.26
CA LEU A 374 -2.56 -22.52 15.86
C LEU A 374 -2.52 -22.58 17.41
N GLU A 375 -2.30 -23.75 17.98
CA GLU A 375 -2.13 -23.91 19.42
C GLU A 375 -0.80 -23.30 19.90
N ALA A 376 0.29 -23.53 19.18
CA ALA A 376 1.60 -22.93 19.45
C ALA A 376 1.57 -21.40 19.32
N GLN A 377 0.86 -20.87 18.31
CA GLN A 377 0.63 -19.44 18.16
C GLN A 377 -0.07 -18.87 19.39
N LYS A 378 -1.19 -19.48 19.80
CA LYS A 378 -1.95 -19.05 20.98
C LYS A 378 -1.09 -19.05 22.26
N GLN A 379 -0.37 -20.14 22.52
CA GLN A 379 0.52 -20.25 23.69
C GLN A 379 1.67 -19.23 23.65
N SER A 380 2.22 -18.95 22.46
CA SER A 380 3.31 -17.98 22.29
C SER A 380 2.84 -16.54 22.52
N ILE A 381 1.60 -16.22 22.13
CA ILE A 381 0.98 -14.92 22.43
C ILE A 381 0.71 -14.80 23.95
N GLU A 382 0.08 -15.81 24.56
CA GLU A 382 -0.24 -15.81 26.00
C GLU A 382 1.00 -15.73 26.90
N SER A 383 2.13 -16.32 26.47
CA SER A 383 3.41 -16.24 27.18
C SER A 383 4.20 -14.95 26.90
N GLY A 384 3.75 -14.10 25.97
CA GLY A 384 4.48 -12.89 25.58
C GLY A 384 5.86 -13.18 24.99
N SER A 385 6.06 -14.35 24.38
CA SER A 385 7.37 -14.75 23.86
C SER A 385 7.76 -13.93 22.62
N ILE A 386 9.04 -13.94 22.25
CA ILE A 386 9.53 -13.31 21.01
C ILE A 386 8.97 -13.98 19.75
N ALA A 387 8.56 -15.25 19.84
CA ALA A 387 7.94 -16.00 18.74
C ALA A 387 6.42 -15.75 18.62
N GLY A 388 5.80 -15.16 19.64
CA GLY A 388 4.36 -14.90 19.65
C GLY A 388 3.97 -13.74 18.75
N GLY A 389 2.94 -13.92 17.93
CA GLY A 389 2.38 -12.84 17.12
C GLY A 389 0.99 -13.18 16.61
N GLU A 390 0.11 -12.18 16.56
CA GLU A 390 -1.25 -12.35 16.01
C GLU A 390 -1.20 -12.61 14.49
N HIS A 391 -0.20 -12.05 13.80
CA HIS A 391 -0.11 -12.06 12.35
C HIS A 391 0.66 -13.28 11.85
N LEU A 392 0.06 -14.08 10.97
CA LEU A 392 0.71 -15.25 10.39
C LEU A 392 1.60 -14.83 9.21
N CYS A 393 2.89 -15.15 9.29
CA CYS A 393 3.84 -14.87 8.21
C CYS A 393 4.50 -16.17 7.73
N PHE A 394 4.15 -16.62 6.53
CA PHE A 394 4.68 -17.84 5.94
C PHE A 394 5.98 -17.54 5.19
N MET A 395 7.04 -18.29 5.48
CA MET A 395 8.31 -18.21 4.76
C MET A 395 8.55 -19.46 3.92
N GLY A 396 8.89 -19.25 2.65
CA GLY A 396 9.41 -20.29 1.76
C GLY A 396 10.93 -20.22 1.65
N SER A 397 11.47 -20.88 0.63
CA SER A 397 12.87 -20.80 0.24
C SER A 397 13.27 -19.40 -0.25
N GLY A 398 12.36 -18.70 -0.93
CA GLY A 398 12.66 -17.49 -1.69
C GLY A 398 12.90 -17.74 -3.19
N ARG A 399 12.71 -18.99 -3.65
CA ARG A 399 12.79 -19.40 -5.05
C ARG A 399 11.42 -19.80 -5.53
N GLU A 400 10.94 -19.17 -6.60
CA GLU A 400 9.59 -19.40 -7.14
C GLU A 400 9.32 -20.87 -7.49
N GLU A 401 10.33 -21.59 -8.00
CA GLU A 401 10.23 -23.01 -8.38
C GLU A 401 9.94 -23.92 -7.18
N GLU A 402 10.51 -23.61 -6.01
CA GLU A 402 10.39 -24.42 -4.79
C GLU A 402 9.17 -23.97 -3.95
N ASP A 403 8.77 -22.70 -4.05
CA ASP A 403 7.74 -22.07 -3.23
C ASP A 403 6.29 -22.34 -3.71
N MET A 404 6.12 -23.13 -4.79
CA MET A 404 4.80 -23.53 -5.31
C MET A 404 3.93 -24.23 -4.25
N TYR A 405 4.51 -25.11 -3.43
CA TYR A 405 3.76 -25.81 -2.39
C TYR A 405 3.37 -24.90 -1.23
N MET A 406 4.20 -23.90 -0.91
CA MET A 406 3.89 -22.88 0.08
C MET A 406 2.69 -22.02 -0.36
N ASN A 407 2.57 -21.71 -1.66
CA ASN A 407 1.36 -21.06 -2.19
C ASN A 407 0.08 -21.88 -1.98
N MET A 408 0.16 -23.22 -2.02
CA MET A 408 -0.97 -24.09 -1.68
C MET A 408 -1.29 -24.04 -0.18
N VAL A 409 -0.27 -23.98 0.68
CA VAL A 409 -0.45 -23.78 2.13
C VAL A 409 -1.15 -22.44 2.38
N LEU A 410 -0.69 -21.35 1.77
CA LEU A 410 -1.35 -20.04 1.88
C LEU A 410 -2.83 -20.11 1.46
N ALA A 411 -3.12 -20.74 0.31
CA ALA A 411 -4.49 -20.94 -0.15
C ALA A 411 -5.35 -21.71 0.86
N HIS A 412 -4.79 -22.69 1.57
CA HIS A 412 -5.51 -23.43 2.63
C HIS A 412 -5.94 -22.53 3.79
N PHE A 413 -5.07 -21.60 4.24
CA PHE A 413 -5.40 -20.67 5.32
C PHE A 413 -6.40 -19.61 4.86
N LEU A 414 -6.24 -19.08 3.65
CA LEU A 414 -7.15 -18.10 3.06
C LEU A 414 -8.55 -18.67 2.84
N GLN A 415 -8.67 -19.93 2.37
CA GLN A 415 -9.95 -20.62 2.22
C GLN A 415 -10.69 -20.76 3.56
N LYS A 416 -9.97 -20.81 4.68
CA LYS A 416 -10.54 -20.86 6.04
C LYS A 416 -10.81 -19.49 6.63
N ASN A 417 -10.81 -18.45 5.80
CA ASN A 417 -11.03 -17.05 6.17
C ASN A 417 -10.12 -16.61 7.34
N LYS A 418 -8.86 -17.03 7.33
CA LYS A 418 -7.89 -16.59 8.33
C LYS A 418 -7.41 -15.17 8.04
N GLU A 419 -7.62 -14.28 8.99
CA GLU A 419 -7.11 -12.91 8.99
C GLU A 419 -5.59 -12.90 9.18
N TYR A 420 -4.98 -11.78 8.81
CA TYR A 420 -3.56 -11.46 9.00
C TYR A 420 -2.58 -12.46 8.37
N VAL A 421 -2.98 -13.11 7.28
CA VAL A 421 -2.12 -14.01 6.50
C VAL A 421 -1.20 -13.20 5.58
N SER A 422 0.11 -13.43 5.70
CA SER A 422 1.15 -12.79 4.91
C SER A 422 2.25 -13.76 4.48
N ILE A 423 3.07 -13.33 3.52
CA ILE A 423 4.25 -14.04 3.03
C ILE A 423 5.53 -13.23 3.31
N ALA A 424 6.61 -13.90 3.72
CA ALA A 424 7.91 -13.27 3.86
C ALA A 424 8.53 -12.99 2.48
N LYS A 425 8.73 -11.71 2.15
CA LYS A 425 9.26 -11.28 0.85
C LYS A 425 10.67 -11.82 0.64
N GLY A 426 10.84 -12.65 -0.41
CA GLY A 426 12.11 -13.30 -0.75
C GLY A 426 12.49 -14.48 0.17
N GLY A 427 11.59 -14.94 1.03
CA GLY A 427 11.74 -16.15 1.83
C GLY A 427 12.99 -16.20 2.72
N PHE A 428 13.44 -17.41 3.03
CA PHE A 428 14.62 -17.66 3.85
C PHE A 428 15.92 -17.12 3.20
N MET A 429 16.00 -17.12 1.86
CA MET A 429 17.14 -16.55 1.14
C MET A 429 17.31 -15.05 1.42
N ALA A 430 16.21 -14.28 1.40
CA ALA A 430 16.26 -12.86 1.74
C ALA A 430 16.60 -12.62 3.22
N LEU A 431 16.16 -13.49 4.13
CA LEU A 431 16.54 -13.44 5.53
C LEU A 431 18.06 -13.59 5.70
N GLN A 432 18.65 -14.60 5.05
CA GLN A 432 20.11 -14.83 5.10
C GLN A 432 20.88 -13.63 4.54
N GLN A 433 20.45 -13.11 3.39
CA GLN A 433 21.08 -11.95 2.76
C GLN A 433 21.00 -10.72 3.65
N HIS A 434 19.82 -10.44 4.22
CA HIS A 434 19.62 -9.29 5.09
C HIS A 434 20.52 -9.33 6.33
N LEU A 435 20.60 -10.49 7.01
CA LEU A 435 21.46 -10.66 8.19
C LEU A 435 22.96 -10.53 7.85
N ALA A 436 23.37 -11.03 6.67
CA ALA A 436 24.73 -10.88 6.18
C ALA A 436 25.08 -9.40 5.89
N ASP A 437 24.14 -8.64 5.31
CA ASP A 437 24.34 -7.24 4.95
C ASP A 437 24.45 -6.33 6.18
N ILE A 438 23.65 -6.59 7.22
CA ILE A 438 23.68 -5.81 8.47
C ILE A 438 24.73 -6.32 9.48
N ASN A 439 25.34 -7.48 9.20
CA ASN A 439 26.33 -8.14 10.05
C ASN A 439 25.84 -8.37 11.50
N VAL A 440 24.61 -8.86 11.65
CA VAL A 440 23.98 -9.16 12.94
C VAL A 440 23.69 -10.66 13.04
N GLU A 441 24.12 -11.28 14.14
CA GLU A 441 23.96 -12.73 14.33
C GLU A 441 22.72 -13.11 15.16
N GLY A 442 22.14 -12.20 15.96
CA GLY A 442 21.03 -12.48 16.90
C GLY A 442 20.34 -11.20 17.42
N PRO A 443 19.23 -11.31 18.17
CA PRO A 443 18.55 -10.18 18.81
C PRO A 443 19.41 -9.55 19.91
N GLU A 444 19.25 -8.24 20.16
CA GLU A 444 20.04 -7.51 21.18
C GLU A 444 19.81 -8.03 22.61
N ASN A 445 18.61 -8.52 22.91
CA ASN A 445 18.16 -8.88 24.27
C ASN A 445 18.02 -10.41 24.50
N GLY A 446 18.71 -11.26 23.72
CA GLY A 446 18.58 -12.72 23.81
C GLY A 446 19.89 -13.48 23.77
N TYR A 447 19.92 -14.66 24.40
CA TYR A 447 21.01 -15.65 24.26
C TYR A 447 20.69 -16.58 23.08
N GLY A 448 20.92 -16.14 21.84
CA GLY A 448 20.70 -17.00 20.67
C GLY A 448 20.91 -16.28 19.34
N HIS A 449 21.23 -17.05 18.30
CA HIS A 449 21.30 -16.55 16.93
C HIS A 449 19.91 -16.50 16.29
N TRP A 450 19.71 -15.62 15.31
CA TRP A 450 18.49 -15.60 14.50
C TRP A 450 18.33 -16.88 13.69
N ILE A 451 19.43 -17.39 13.12
CA ILE A 451 19.45 -18.65 12.37
C ILE A 451 20.03 -19.75 13.25
N ALA A 452 19.29 -20.85 13.41
CA ALA A 452 19.71 -22.06 14.11
C ALA A 452 19.77 -23.25 13.15
N SER A 453 20.55 -24.28 13.51
CA SER A 453 20.63 -25.54 12.79
C SER A 453 20.49 -26.71 13.76
N THR A 454 19.75 -27.74 13.34
CA THR A 454 19.50 -28.96 14.11
C THR A 454 20.28 -30.16 13.55
N SER A 455 20.98 -29.99 12.42
CA SER A 455 21.77 -31.02 11.78
C SER A 455 23.20 -31.11 12.35
N GLY A 456 23.33 -31.52 13.63
CA GLY A 456 24.61 -31.94 14.23
C GLY A 456 24.75 -31.70 15.73
N SER A 457 24.82 -32.77 16.52
CA SER A 457 25.11 -32.74 17.96
C SER A 457 26.62 -32.91 18.24
N ARG A 458 27.09 -32.33 19.36
CA ARG A 458 28.41 -32.53 20.02
C ARG A 458 29.66 -31.98 19.30
N SER A 459 29.99 -30.71 19.57
CA SER A 459 31.34 -30.38 20.07
C SER A 459 31.33 -29.00 20.74
N SER A 460 31.88 -29.00 21.95
CA SER A 460 32.23 -27.83 22.73
C SER A 460 33.20 -26.93 21.94
N ILE A 461 32.91 -25.63 21.92
CA ILE A 461 33.86 -24.50 21.95
C ILE A 461 35.19 -24.74 21.20
N ASN A 462 35.28 -24.32 19.93
CA ASN A 462 36.19 -23.25 19.49
C ASN A 462 36.15 -23.03 17.96
N SER A 463 36.24 -21.74 17.59
CA SER A 463 36.51 -21.14 16.28
C SER A 463 35.51 -21.40 15.14
N SER A 464 34.47 -20.56 15.09
CA SER A 464 33.58 -20.36 13.94
C SER A 464 34.21 -19.39 12.94
N VAL A 465 34.89 -19.93 11.92
CA VAL A 465 35.19 -19.22 10.65
C VAL A 465 34.77 -20.05 9.42
N ASP A 466 34.46 -21.34 9.59
CA ASP A 466 34.31 -22.27 8.45
C ASP A 466 32.88 -22.41 7.90
N VAL A 467 31.84 -21.96 8.61
CA VAL A 467 30.45 -22.12 8.13
C VAL A 467 30.08 -21.10 7.05
N ILE A 468 30.59 -19.87 7.13
CA ILE A 468 30.32 -18.82 6.13
C ILE A 468 31.11 -19.09 4.83
N LEU A 469 32.33 -19.64 4.92
CA LEU A 469 33.15 -19.94 3.75
C LEU A 469 32.69 -21.18 2.97
N SER A 470 32.14 -22.20 3.64
CA SER A 470 31.66 -23.42 2.96
C SER A 470 30.50 -23.15 1.99
N CYS A 471 29.53 -22.29 2.38
CA CYS A 471 28.42 -21.92 1.51
C CYS A 471 28.85 -20.99 0.36
N VAL A 472 29.77 -20.05 0.59
CA VAL A 472 30.25 -19.13 -0.46
C VAL A 472 31.15 -19.83 -1.49
N PHE A 473 31.95 -20.83 -1.08
CA PHE A 473 32.81 -21.57 -2.02
C PHE A 473 32.04 -22.55 -2.92
N ASN A 474 30.96 -23.18 -2.42
CA ASN A 474 30.11 -24.02 -3.26
C ASN A 474 29.30 -23.20 -4.29
N PHE A 475 28.99 -21.93 -3.99
CA PHE A 475 28.30 -21.04 -4.92
C PHE A 475 29.13 -20.63 -6.15
N ARG A 476 30.46 -20.49 -6.03
CA ARG A 476 31.34 -20.17 -7.18
C ARG A 476 31.63 -21.35 -8.09
N LEU A 477 31.47 -22.59 -7.60
CA LEU A 477 31.72 -23.80 -8.41
C LEU A 477 30.51 -24.19 -9.27
N CYS A 478 29.27 -23.89 -8.83
CA CYS A 478 28.07 -24.10 -9.65
C CYS A 478 27.91 -23.08 -10.81
N SER A 479 28.44 -21.86 -10.68
CA SER A 479 28.43 -20.89 -11.80
C SER A 479 29.47 -21.18 -12.88
N ALA A 480 30.49 -21.99 -12.59
CA ALA A 480 31.58 -22.30 -13.54
C ALA A 480 31.37 -23.60 -14.34
N SER A 481 30.49 -24.50 -13.89
CA SER A 481 30.17 -25.76 -14.58
C SER A 481 29.10 -25.60 -15.67
N SER A 482 28.28 -24.54 -15.64
CA SER A 482 27.24 -24.28 -16.64
C SER A 482 27.72 -23.57 -17.92
N TRP A 483 28.99 -23.14 -18.00
CA TRP A 483 29.54 -22.44 -19.17
C TRP A 483 30.45 -23.30 -20.07
N ARG A 484 30.65 -24.59 -19.79
CA ARG A 484 31.50 -25.49 -20.60
C ARG A 484 30.78 -26.52 -21.47
N ASN A 485 29.44 -26.55 -21.48
CA ASN A 485 28.67 -27.53 -22.26
C ASN A 485 27.87 -26.97 -23.45
N SER A 486 28.16 -25.74 -23.92
CA SER A 486 27.46 -25.14 -25.08
C SER A 486 28.35 -24.94 -26.33
N LEU A 487 29.51 -25.58 -26.41
CA LEU A 487 30.35 -25.57 -27.62
C LEU A 487 30.82 -26.98 -27.99
N GLY A 488 29.86 -27.85 -28.32
CA GLY A 488 30.08 -29.12 -28.99
C GLY A 488 30.01 -28.96 -30.50
N VAL A 489 31.09 -28.46 -31.12
CA VAL A 489 31.25 -28.47 -32.58
C VAL A 489 31.61 -29.89 -33.01
N GLN A 490 30.68 -30.58 -33.66
CA GLN A 490 30.94 -31.82 -34.39
C GLN A 490 31.77 -31.52 -35.64
N GLN A 491 33.05 -31.91 -35.62
CA GLN A 491 33.86 -32.14 -36.82
C GLN A 491 33.67 -33.59 -37.27
N SER A 492 33.12 -33.79 -38.47
CA SER A 492 33.31 -35.00 -39.26
C SER A 492 33.94 -34.62 -40.61
N MET A 493 35.16 -35.13 -40.85
CA MET A 493 35.80 -35.25 -42.17
C MET A 493 34.85 -36.02 -43.11
N SER A 494 34.75 -35.77 -44.42
CA SER A 494 35.83 -35.90 -45.40
C SER A 494 35.44 -35.44 -46.81
N SER A 495 36.49 -35.11 -47.59
CA SER A 495 36.70 -35.32 -49.03
C SER A 495 36.02 -34.45 -50.11
N HIS A 496 36.91 -33.72 -50.81
CA HIS A 496 37.05 -33.60 -52.27
C HIS A 496 36.55 -32.34 -53.01
N SER A 497 37.55 -31.49 -53.27
CA SER A 497 37.94 -30.84 -54.55
C SER A 497 37.13 -29.67 -55.15
N PRO A 498 37.82 -28.77 -55.88
CA PRO A 498 37.39 -27.39 -56.09
C PRO A 498 36.99 -27.07 -57.54
N THR A 499 36.10 -26.09 -57.75
CA THR A 499 36.02 -25.30 -58.99
C THR A 499 35.07 -24.09 -58.85
N GLU A 500 35.66 -22.89 -58.94
CA GLU A 500 35.42 -21.87 -59.98
C GLU A 500 34.01 -21.30 -60.30
N TYR A 501 33.99 -19.96 -60.39
CA TYR A 501 33.04 -19.04 -61.07
C TYR A 501 31.60 -19.01 -60.53
N LYS A 502 30.98 -17.85 -60.26
CA LYS A 502 31.00 -16.54 -60.91
C LYS A 502 30.40 -15.50 -59.97
#